data_AF-A0AA38HJG0-F1
#
_entry.id   AF-A0AA38HJG0-F1
#
_cell.length_a   1.000
_cell.length_b   1.000
_cell.length_c   1.000
_cell.angle_alpha   90.00
_cell.angle_beta   90.00
_cell.angle_gamma   90.00
#
_symmetry.space_group_name_H-M   'P 1'
#
loop_
_entity.id
_entity.type
_entity.pdbx_description
1 polymer ?
#
loop_
_entity_poly.entity_id
_entity_poly.type
_entity_poly.pdbx_seq_one_letter_code
_entity_poly.pdbx_strand_id
1 'polypeptide(L)'
;ASDRQPELVTGGVLRDYQLVGLEWLISLYENGLNGVLGDEMGLGKTLQCISFLAHLIEKGVHGPFLICAPTSTVGNWAAEFSNYTPAVPVVIGITVFRYRFPYNNNNQQDYYCALF
;
A
#
# COMPACT_ATOMS: atom_id res chain seq x y z
N ALA A 1 -17.50 3.01 19.50
CA ALA A 1 -16.25 3.23 20.25
C ALA A 1 -15.14 2.68 19.36
N SER A 2 -14.31 3.46 18.70
CA SER A 2 -13.84 4.81 18.95
C SER A 2 -13.41 5.39 17.60
N ASP A 3 -13.89 6.58 17.25
CA ASP A 3 -13.44 7.41 16.12
C ASP A 3 -11.98 7.85 16.29
N ARG A 4 -11.03 6.91 16.25
CA ARG A 4 -9.61 7.22 16.45
C ARG A 4 -8.79 6.68 15.31
N GLN A 5 -8.31 7.63 14.51
CA GLN A 5 -7.11 7.46 13.72
C GLN A 5 -6.01 6.75 14.56
N PRO A 6 -5.20 5.87 13.95
CA PRO A 6 -4.09 5.23 14.66
C PRO A 6 -3.14 6.30 15.23
N GLU A 7 -2.61 6.06 16.43
CA GLU A 7 -1.68 6.98 17.11
C GLU A 7 -0.36 7.18 16.34
N LEU A 8 0.04 6.20 15.54
CA LEU A 8 1.20 6.24 14.66
C LEU A 8 1.01 7.18 13.45
N VAL A 9 -0.23 7.60 13.15
CA VAL A 9 -0.52 8.53 12.06
C VAL A 9 -0.43 9.97 12.57
N THR A 10 0.71 10.62 12.34
CA THR A 10 1.02 11.95 12.89
C THR A 10 1.03 13.08 11.86
N GLY A 11 1.01 12.77 10.56
CA GLY A 11 1.15 13.74 9.47
C GLY A 11 -0.15 14.42 8.98
N GLY A 12 -1.29 14.08 9.57
CA GLY A 12 -2.59 14.67 9.21
C GLY A 12 -3.77 13.88 9.78
N VAL A 13 -4.96 14.48 9.68
CA VAL A 13 -6.21 13.90 10.19
C VAL A 13 -6.97 13.24 9.04
N LEU A 14 -7.37 11.98 9.25
CA LEU A 14 -8.24 11.25 8.32
C LEU A 14 -9.61 11.94 8.25
N ARG A 15 -10.15 12.08 7.04
CA ARG A 15 -11.52 12.57 6.85
C ARG A 15 -12.54 11.48 7.20
N ASP A 16 -13.77 11.86 7.51
CA ASP A 16 -14.82 10.93 7.95
C ASP A 16 -15.02 9.74 7.00
N TYR A 17 -15.05 9.98 5.69
CA TYR A 17 -15.17 8.91 4.70
C TYR A 17 -13.96 7.96 4.68
N GLN A 18 -12.77 8.46 5.02
CA GLN A 18 -11.55 7.66 5.11
C GLN A 18 -11.56 6.81 6.39
N LEU A 19 -12.12 7.33 7.47
CA LEU A 19 -12.33 6.57 8.71
C LEU A 19 -13.31 5.42 8.48
N VAL A 20 -14.41 5.65 7.76
CA VAL A 20 -15.36 4.60 7.39
C VAL A 20 -14.68 3.52 6.53
N GLY A 21 -13.88 3.93 5.53
CA GLY A 21 -13.11 2.99 4.71
C GLY A 21 -12.08 2.19 5.53
N LEU A 22 -11.41 2.84 6.48
CA LEU A 22 -10.46 2.19 7.39
C LEU A 22 -11.16 1.16 8.30
N GLU A 23 -12.29 1.49 8.90
CA GLU A 23 -13.07 0.58 9.74
C GLU A 23 -13.54 -0.65 8.94
N TRP A 24 -13.96 -0.42 7.69
CA TRP A 24 -14.31 -1.52 6.79
C TRP A 24 -13.12 -2.44 6.50
N LEU A 25 -11.93 -1.90 6.23
CA LEU A 25 -10.71 -2.70 6.04
C LEU A 25 -10.33 -3.50 7.30
N ILE A 26 -10.46 -2.91 8.48
CA ILE A 26 -10.20 -3.59 9.75
C ILE A 26 -11.17 -4.77 9.93
N SER A 27 -12.45 -4.55 9.66
CA SER A 27 -13.48 -5.61 9.72
C SER A 27 -13.17 -6.75 8.74
N LEU A 28 -12.74 -6.44 7.51
CA LEU A 28 -12.33 -7.46 6.55
C LEU A 28 -11.14 -8.29 7.07
N TYR A 29 -10.12 -7.62 7.62
CA TYR A 29 -8.95 -8.30 8.19
C TYR A 29 -9.31 -9.21 9.36
N GLU A 30 -10.15 -8.74 10.29
CA GLU A 30 -10.61 -9.52 11.44
C GLU A 30 -11.45 -10.74 11.04
N ASN A 31 -12.16 -10.65 9.91
CA ASN A 31 -12.92 -11.77 9.34
C ASN A 31 -12.11 -12.65 8.38
N GLY A 32 -10.82 -12.35 8.13
CA GLY A 32 -9.99 -13.09 7.17
C GLY A 32 -10.46 -12.97 5.71
N LEU A 33 -11.17 -11.88 5.39
CA LEU A 33 -11.67 -11.59 4.05
C LEU A 33 -10.76 -10.60 3.32
N ASN A 34 -10.67 -10.74 2.00
CA ASN A 34 -9.99 -9.79 1.14
C ASN A 34 -10.98 -8.73 0.64
N GLY A 35 -10.53 -7.48 0.55
CA GLY A 35 -11.33 -6.36 0.05
C GLY A 35 -10.69 -5.63 -1.10
N VAL A 36 -11.52 -4.96 -1.90
CA VAL A 36 -11.09 -4.02 -2.94
C VAL A 36 -11.70 -2.66 -2.61
N LEU A 37 -10.86 -1.64 -2.46
CA LEU A 37 -11.31 -0.26 -2.31
C LEU A 37 -11.76 0.27 -3.67
N GLY A 38 -13.06 0.45 -3.84
CA GLY A 38 -13.69 0.96 -5.06
C GLY A 38 -13.82 2.48 -5.12
N ASP A 39 -13.21 3.21 -4.19
CA ASP A 39 -13.34 4.67 -4.07
C ASP A 39 -12.91 5.41 -5.34
N GLU A 40 -13.54 6.54 -5.64
CA GLU A 40 -13.13 7.45 -6.72
C GLU A 40 -11.67 7.92 -6.59
N MET A 41 -11.04 8.25 -7.72
CA MET A 41 -9.67 8.77 -7.75
C MET A 41 -9.57 10.08 -6.94
N GLY A 42 -8.47 10.25 -6.20
CA GLY A 42 -8.24 11.47 -5.40
C GLY A 42 -8.82 11.46 -3.97
N LEU A 43 -9.56 10.42 -3.56
CA LEU A 43 -10.06 10.28 -2.18
C LEU A 43 -9.00 9.83 -1.16
N GLY A 44 -7.72 9.76 -1.55
CA GLY A 44 -6.63 9.43 -0.62
C GLY A 44 -6.59 7.96 -0.19
N LYS A 45 -6.87 7.03 -1.11
CA LYS A 45 -6.73 5.57 -0.89
C LYS A 45 -5.37 5.17 -0.31
N THR A 46 -4.30 5.85 -0.73
CA THR A 46 -2.95 5.66 -0.19
C THR A 46 -2.91 5.89 1.32
N LEU A 47 -3.47 7.00 1.79
CA LEU A 47 -3.52 7.34 3.21
C LEU A 47 -4.40 6.36 4.01
N GLN A 48 -5.51 5.90 3.43
CA GLN A 48 -6.35 4.85 4.03
C GLN A 48 -5.55 3.55 4.23
N CYS A 49 -4.81 3.10 3.21
CA CYS A 49 -3.97 1.90 3.29
C CYS A 49 -2.83 2.05 4.30
N ILE A 50 -2.15 3.21 4.34
CA ILE A 50 -1.08 3.47 5.32
C ILE A 50 -1.64 3.44 6.74
N SER A 51 -2.79 4.09 6.96
CA SER A 51 -3.49 4.09 8.26
C SER A 51 -3.91 2.69 8.68
N PHE A 52 -4.38 1.87 7.74
CA PHE A 52 -4.69 0.47 8.01
C PHE A 52 -3.47 -0.32 8.47
N LEU A 53 -2.33 -0.17 7.81
CA LEU A 53 -1.08 -0.82 8.23
C LEU A 53 -0.60 -0.32 9.60
N ALA A 54 -0.68 0.98 9.84
CA ALA A 54 -0.34 1.58 11.13
C ALA A 54 -1.18 0.98 12.27
N HIS A 55 -2.48 0.84 12.06
CA HIS A 55 -3.40 0.20 13.01
C HIS A 55 -3.02 -1.26 13.30
N LEU A 56 -2.61 -2.03 12.28
CA LEU A 56 -2.17 -3.41 12.47
C LEU A 56 -0.88 -3.49 13.31
N ILE A 57 0.06 -2.59 13.06
CA ILE A 57 1.31 -2.50 13.82
C ILE A 57 1.04 -2.16 15.28
N GLU A 58 0.12 -1.23 15.57
CA GLU A 58 -0.31 -0.89 16.94
C GLU A 58 -0.94 -2.07 17.66
N LYS A 59 -1.72 -2.89 16.93
CA LYS A 59 -2.30 -4.14 17.46
C LYS A 59 -1.25 -5.26 17.63
N GLY A 60 0.03 -5.01 17.37
CA GLY A 60 1.13 -5.97 17.55
C GLY A 60 1.38 -6.88 16.35
N VAL A 61 0.78 -6.61 15.20
CA VAL A 61 1.03 -7.36 13.96
C VAL A 61 2.23 -6.74 13.24
N HIS A 62 3.42 -7.22 13.57
CA HIS A 62 4.67 -6.67 13.05
C HIS A 62 5.18 -7.41 11.80
N GLY A 63 4.50 -7.22 10.66
CA GLY A 63 5.03 -7.51 9.31
C GLY A 63 5.57 -8.94 9.04
N PRO A 64 6.12 -9.18 7.83
CA PRO A 64 6.35 -8.23 6.75
C PRO A 64 5.06 -7.87 5.97
N PHE A 65 4.88 -6.59 5.66
CA PHE A 65 3.82 -6.10 4.78
C PHE A 65 4.40 -5.75 3.40
N LEU A 66 3.74 -6.19 2.32
CA LEU A 66 4.15 -5.91 0.95
C LEU A 66 3.12 -5.00 0.28
N ILE A 67 3.61 -3.89 -0.31
CA ILE A 67 2.81 -2.98 -1.12
C ILE A 67 3.39 -3.00 -2.53
N CYS A 68 2.55 -3.33 -3.50
CA CYS A 68 2.89 -3.26 -4.91
C CYS A 68 2.23 -2.04 -5.53
N ALA A 69 3.03 -1.18 -6.17
CA ALA A 69 2.55 0.03 -6.84
C ALA A 69 3.37 0.27 -8.13
N PRO A 70 2.80 0.96 -9.14
CA PRO A 70 3.55 1.34 -10.34
C PRO A 70 4.79 2.17 -10.00
N THR A 71 5.88 1.98 -10.74
CA THR A 71 7.19 2.62 -10.48
C THR A 71 7.10 4.14 -10.34
N SER A 72 6.23 4.80 -11.11
CA SER A 72 5.99 6.25 -11.04
C SER A 72 5.43 6.73 -9.70
N THR A 73 4.71 5.86 -8.98
CA THR A 73 4.04 6.19 -7.72
C THR A 73 4.83 5.77 -6.49
N VAL A 74 5.86 4.94 -6.63
CA VAL A 74 6.68 4.44 -5.51
C VAL A 74 7.31 5.58 -4.71
N GLY A 75 7.81 6.62 -5.39
CA GLY A 75 8.33 7.82 -4.72
C GLY A 75 7.26 8.56 -3.91
N ASN A 76 6.02 8.60 -4.40
CA ASN A 76 4.91 9.19 -3.66
C ASN A 76 4.60 8.37 -2.41
N TRP A 77 4.47 7.05 -2.52
CA TRP A 77 4.25 6.17 -1.36
C TRP A 77 5.31 6.36 -0.28
N ALA A 78 6.58 6.44 -0.67
CA ALA A 78 7.69 6.70 0.26
C ALA A 78 7.54 8.03 1.01
N ALA A 79 7.19 9.10 0.29
CA ALA A 79 6.95 10.41 0.90
C ALA A 79 5.75 10.37 1.86
N GLU A 80 4.66 9.69 1.49
CA GLU A 80 3.48 9.55 2.34
C GLU A 80 3.78 8.77 3.62
N PHE A 81 4.55 7.68 3.55
CA PHE A 81 5.00 6.97 4.74
C PHE A 81 5.88 7.85 5.64
N SER A 82 6.82 8.59 5.05
CA SER A 82 7.67 9.51 5.81
C SER A 82 6.88 10.66 6.47
N ASN A 83 5.81 11.12 5.82
CA ASN A 83 4.98 12.22 6.32
C ASN A 83 4.00 11.74 7.39
N TYR A 84 3.28 10.66 7.12
CA TYR A 84 2.17 10.20 7.95
C TYR A 84 2.60 9.24 9.05
N THR A 85 3.58 8.37 8.81
CA THR A 85 3.97 7.29 9.73
C THR A 85 5.50 7.19 9.87
N PRO A 86 6.19 8.25 10.35
CA PRO A 86 7.66 8.30 10.40
C PRO A 86 8.29 7.24 11.31
N ALA A 87 7.53 6.68 12.25
CA ALA A 87 7.98 5.62 13.14
C ALA A 87 8.03 4.23 12.47
N VAL A 88 7.40 4.06 11.29
CA VAL A 88 7.33 2.77 10.61
C VAL A 88 8.53 2.64 9.65
N PRO A 89 9.38 1.61 9.80
CA PRO A 89 10.49 1.39 8.87
C PRO A 89 9.97 0.93 7.51
N VAL A 90 10.33 1.65 6.45
CA VAL A 90 9.92 1.33 5.07
C VAL A 90 11.15 1.02 4.23
N VAL A 91 11.11 -0.12 3.53
CA VAL A 91 12.13 -0.51 2.55
C VAL A 91 11.52 -0.44 1.16
N ILE A 92 12.15 0.34 0.28
CA ILE A 92 11.71 0.51 -1.10
C ILE A 92 12.58 -0.37 -1.99
N GLY A 93 11.94 -1.26 -2.74
CA GLY A 93 12.59 -2.08 -3.77
C GLY A 93 11.95 -1.85 -5.12
N ILE A 94 12.75 -1.59 -6.15
CA ILE A 94 12.29 -1.62 -7.54
C ILE A 94 12.63 -3.00 -8.10
N THR A 95 11.64 -3.89 -8.15
CA THR A 95 11.80 -5.19 -8.79
C THR A 95 11.48 -5.06 -10.27
N VAL A 96 12.48 -5.19 -11.13
CA VAL A 96 12.25 -5.36 -12.55
C VAL A 96 11.91 -6.83 -12.77
N PHE A 97 10.62 -7.15 -12.91
CA PHE A 97 10.20 -8.49 -13.34
C PHE A 97 10.70 -8.70 -14.77
N ARG A 98 11.86 -9.34 -14.91
CA ARG A 98 12.36 -9.79 -16.21
C ARG A 98 11.49 -10.96 -16.67
N TYR A 99 10.51 -10.67 -17.52
CA TYR A 99 9.76 -11.70 -18.20
C TYR A 99 10.62 -12.27 -19.33
N ARG A 100 11.16 -13.48 -19.15
CA ARG A 100 11.86 -14.20 -20.23
C ARG A 100 10.84 -15.09 -20.94
N PHE A 101 10.38 -14.67 -22.12
CA PHE A 101 9.59 -15.53 -23.00
C PHE A 101 10.51 -16.59 -23.62
N PRO A 102 10.25 -17.90 -23.46
CA PRO A 102 10.93 -18.92 -24.23
C PRO A 102 10.35 -18.93 -25.65
N TYR A 103 10.93 -18.15 -26.57
CA TYR A 103 10.65 -18.32 -28.00
C TYR A 103 11.73 -19.21 -28.60
N ASN A 104 11.30 -20.35 -29.15
CA ASN A 104 12.17 -21.27 -29.87
C ASN A 104 12.48 -20.66 -31.24
N ASN A 105 13.73 -20.19 -31.42
CA ASN A 105 14.57 -20.24 -32.62
C ASN A 105 15.52 -19.03 -32.68
N ASN A 106 16.76 -19.26 -32.26
CA ASN A 106 18.06 -18.70 -32.70
C ASN A 106 18.27 -17.19 -32.90
N ASN A 107 17.30 -16.31 -32.68
CA ASN A 107 17.51 -14.86 -32.66
C ASN A 107 17.07 -14.27 -31.32
N GLN A 108 18.05 -14.12 -30.45
CA GLN A 108 17.90 -13.62 -29.09
C GLN A 108 17.75 -12.08 -29.12
N GLN A 109 16.52 -11.61 -29.26
CA GLN A 109 16.17 -10.21 -28.97
C GLN A 109 15.49 -10.15 -27.61
N ASP A 110 16.17 -9.50 -26.65
CA ASP A 110 15.59 -9.17 -25.35
C ASP A 110 14.52 -8.09 -25.54
N TYR A 111 13.25 -8.48 -25.50
CA TYR A 111 12.14 -7.53 -25.50
C TYR A 111 11.88 -7.05 -24.07
N TYR A 112 12.15 -5.77 -23.82
CA TYR A 112 11.80 -5.10 -22.56
C TYR A 112 10.32 -4.72 -22.59
N CYS A 113 9.45 -5.58 -22.06
CA CYS A 113 8.08 -5.18 -21.76
C CYS A 113 8.09 -4.49 -20.40
N ALA A 114 8.07 -3.15 -20.39
CA ALA A 114 7.74 -2.42 -19.18
C ALA A 114 6.23 -2.61 -18.94
N LEU A 115 5.86 -3.46 -17.98
CA LEU A 115 4.53 -3.38 -17.39
C LEU A 115 4.46 -2.02 -16.67
N PHE A 116 3.74 -1.08 -17.27
CA PHE A 116 3.27 0.12 -16.59
C PHE A 116 1.96 -0.16 -15.87
#